data_AF-A0A7W1JW26-F1
#
_entry.id   AF-A0A7W1JW26-F1
#
_cell.length_a   1.000
_cell.length_b   1.000
_cell.length_c   1.000
_cell.angle_alpha   90.00
_cell.angle_beta   90.00
_cell.angle_gamma   90.00
#
_symmetry.space_group_name_H-M   'P 1'
#
loop_
_entity.id
_entity.type
_entity.pdbx_description
1 polymer ?
#
loop_
_entity_poly.entity_id
_entity_poly.type
_entity_poly.pdbx_seq_one_letter_code
_entity_poly.pdbx_strand_id
1 'polypeptide(L)'
;AGGTLADRSGELPAGLEPLTTKPLLAVENGPKGIDLKLEAELAEMSEADAADFREGASALEEVVRRLSDELGLISFFTAGEKETRAWSLRRGRTALEAAETIHTDIARGFIRAEVIRWEDLVEAGSHAEAARRGLQRLEGKTYVVEDGDVLNIRFNV
;
A
#
# COMPACT_ATOMS: atom_id res chain seq x y z
N ALA A 1 32.94 15.11 14.06
CA ALA A 1 31.55 14.82 14.47
C ALA A 1 31.03 13.73 13.55
N GLY A 2 30.72 12.54 14.08
CA GLY A 2 30.44 11.35 13.27
C GLY A 2 29.89 10.18 14.08
N GLY A 3 29.21 10.46 15.19
CA GLY A 3 28.45 9.43 15.91
C GLY A 3 27.05 9.28 15.31
N THR A 4 26.49 8.09 15.39
CA THR A 4 25.13 7.83 14.93
C THR A 4 24.11 8.34 15.96
N LEU A 5 22.84 8.50 15.55
CA LEU A 5 21.78 8.89 16.49
C LEU A 5 21.61 7.87 17.64
N ALA A 6 21.98 6.60 17.42
CA ALA A 6 21.93 5.54 18.43
C ALA A 6 22.96 5.73 19.56
N ASP A 7 24.06 6.45 19.30
CA ASP A 7 25.14 6.67 20.28
C ASP A 7 24.85 7.85 21.22
N ARG A 8 23.71 8.54 21.04
CA ARG A 8 23.38 9.76 21.77
C ARG A 8 22.58 9.44 23.03
N SER A 9 23.14 9.75 24.20
CA SER A 9 22.41 9.73 25.47
C SER A 9 21.86 11.13 25.78
N GLY A 10 20.56 11.24 26.04
CA GLY A 10 19.85 12.50 26.35
C GLY A 10 18.57 12.70 25.52
N GLU A 11 17.78 13.71 25.86
CA GLU A 11 16.60 14.09 25.06
C GLU A 11 17.03 14.59 23.67
N LEU A 12 16.32 14.12 22.64
CA LEU A 12 16.58 14.51 21.27
C LEU A 12 16.28 16.01 21.07
N PRO A 13 17.09 16.73 20.28
CA PRO A 13 16.86 18.15 20.01
C PRO A 13 15.45 18.39 19.48
N ALA A 14 14.78 19.47 19.90
CA ALA A 14 13.42 19.82 19.48
C ALA A 14 13.24 19.90 17.94
N GLY A 15 14.30 20.24 17.19
CA GLY A 15 14.29 20.22 15.73
C GLY A 15 14.17 18.82 15.09
N LEU A 16 14.35 17.75 15.88
CA LEU A 16 14.10 16.37 15.47
C LEU A 16 12.71 15.86 15.91
N GLU A 17 11.88 16.67 16.59
CA GLU A 17 10.53 16.27 17.01
C GLU A 17 9.66 15.65 15.90
N PRO A 18 9.70 16.11 14.63
CA PRO A 18 8.97 15.47 13.54
C PRO A 18 9.43 14.04 13.21
N LEU A 19 10.66 13.68 13.62
CA LEU A 19 11.24 12.34 13.50
C LEU A 19 11.04 11.50 14.78
N THR A 20 10.71 12.11 15.92
CA THR A 20 10.52 11.40 17.21
C THR A 20 9.06 11.15 17.56
N THR A 21 8.12 11.82 16.89
CA THR A 21 6.67 11.60 17.04
C THR A 21 6.13 10.56 16.07
N LYS A 22 6.90 10.22 15.03
CA LYS A 22 6.54 9.16 14.10
C LYS A 22 6.92 7.80 14.68
N PRO A 23 6.12 6.77 14.42
CA PRO A 23 6.50 5.43 14.79
C PRO A 23 7.83 5.03 14.14
N LEU A 24 8.67 4.36 14.93
CA LEU A 24 10.02 3.97 14.53
C LEU A 24 10.02 2.49 14.16
N LEU A 25 10.42 2.19 12.92
CA LEU A 25 10.67 0.82 12.48
C LEU A 25 12.17 0.53 12.60
N ALA A 26 12.55 -0.31 13.56
CA ALA A 26 13.94 -0.74 13.69
C ALA A 26 14.30 -1.75 12.59
N VAL A 27 15.39 -1.48 11.89
CA VAL A 27 16.03 -2.38 10.91
C VAL A 27 17.44 -2.68 11.41
N GLU A 28 17.72 -3.95 11.70
CA GLU A 28 19.04 -4.42 12.08
C GLU A 28 19.75 -4.97 10.83
N ASN A 29 21.00 -4.57 10.60
CA ASN A 29 21.81 -5.12 9.52
C ASN A 29 22.70 -6.26 10.05
N GLY A 30 22.63 -7.45 9.45
CA GLY A 30 23.49 -8.59 9.80
C GLY A 30 22.74 -9.89 10.10
N PRO A 31 23.40 -10.88 10.75
CA PRO A 31 22.91 -12.27 10.82
C PRO A 31 21.56 -12.49 11.51
N LYS A 32 21.10 -11.51 12.31
CA LYS A 32 19.81 -11.54 13.02
C LYS A 32 18.77 -10.59 12.43
N GLY A 33 19.14 -9.87 11.37
CA GLY A 33 18.31 -8.88 10.70
C GLY A 33 18.39 -9.05 9.18
N ILE A 34 18.48 -7.94 8.46
CA ILE A 34 18.53 -7.91 7.00
C ILE A 34 19.99 -7.83 6.57
N ASP A 35 20.42 -8.65 5.61
CA ASP A 35 21.69 -8.43 4.94
C ASP A 35 21.54 -7.32 3.89
N LEU A 36 21.76 -6.07 4.31
CA LEU A 36 21.61 -4.91 3.43
C LEU A 36 22.62 -4.91 2.28
N LYS A 37 23.77 -5.58 2.46
CA LYS A 37 24.78 -5.67 1.42
C LYS A 37 24.31 -6.63 0.33
N LEU A 38 23.79 -7.80 0.73
CA LEU A 38 23.19 -8.74 -0.20
C LEU A 38 22.02 -8.10 -0.96
N GLU A 39 21.08 -7.44 -0.27
CA GLU A 39 19.95 -6.78 -0.94
C GLU A 39 20.40 -5.70 -1.95
N ALA A 40 21.46 -4.95 -1.65
CA ALA A 40 22.03 -3.98 -2.59
C ALA A 40 22.66 -4.64 -3.81
N GLU A 41 23.43 -5.73 -3.62
CA GLU A 41 24.01 -6.51 -4.72
C GLU A 41 22.91 -7.12 -5.61
N LEU A 42 21.86 -7.71 -5.00
CA LEU A 42 20.73 -8.27 -5.73
C LEU A 42 19.94 -7.22 -6.52
N ALA A 43 19.87 -5.98 -6.03
CA ALA A 43 19.16 -4.89 -6.71
C ALA A 43 19.86 -4.41 -8.01
N GLU A 44 21.16 -4.68 -8.16
CA GLU A 44 21.93 -4.37 -9.37
C GLU A 44 21.87 -5.50 -10.42
N MET A 45 21.31 -6.66 -10.05
CA MET A 45 21.21 -7.84 -10.90
C MET A 45 19.90 -7.88 -11.67
N SER A 46 19.81 -8.77 -12.67
CA SER A 46 18.53 -9.11 -13.28
C SER A 46 17.65 -9.89 -12.27
N GLU A 47 16.33 -9.80 -12.41
CA GLU A 47 15.40 -10.51 -11.51
C GLU A 47 15.62 -12.03 -11.51
N ALA A 48 15.94 -12.60 -12.68
CA ALA A 48 16.22 -14.02 -12.82
C ALA A 48 17.50 -14.42 -12.08
N ASP A 49 18.58 -13.65 -12.22
CA ASP A 49 19.84 -13.95 -11.54
C ASP A 49 19.69 -13.74 -10.03
N ALA A 50 19.03 -12.66 -9.61
CA ALA A 50 18.81 -12.37 -8.20
C ALA A 50 17.99 -13.46 -7.50
N ALA A 51 17.04 -14.10 -8.21
CA ALA A 51 16.23 -15.18 -7.66
C ALA A 51 17.06 -16.42 -7.31
N ASP A 52 18.16 -16.70 -8.02
CA ASP A 52 19.05 -17.84 -7.73
C ASP A 52 19.84 -17.65 -6.42
N PHE A 53 20.03 -16.40 -5.99
CA PHE A 53 20.76 -16.05 -4.77
C PHE A 53 19.83 -15.71 -3.59
N ARG A 54 18.52 -15.62 -3.81
CA ARG A 54 17.55 -15.22 -2.79
C ARG A 54 16.77 -16.42 -2.27
N GLU A 55 16.79 -16.64 -0.97
CA GLU A 55 15.90 -17.60 -0.31
C GLU A 55 14.54 -16.94 -0.03
N GLY A 56 13.71 -16.82 -1.07
CA GLY A 56 12.34 -16.28 -0.95
C GLY A 56 12.18 -14.81 -1.37
N ALA A 57 11.28 -14.08 -0.70
CA ALA A 57 10.99 -12.68 -1.02
C ALA A 57 12.11 -11.74 -0.53
N SER A 58 12.24 -10.54 -1.13
CA SER A 58 13.22 -9.55 -0.66
C SER A 58 12.92 -9.12 0.77
N ALA A 59 13.95 -9.02 1.60
CA ALA A 59 13.82 -8.48 2.94
C ALA A 59 13.38 -7.00 2.94
N LEU A 60 13.69 -6.25 1.87
CA LEU A 60 13.24 -4.88 1.71
C LEU A 60 11.72 -4.79 1.44
N GLU A 61 11.12 -5.78 0.77
CA GLU A 61 9.67 -5.85 0.63
C GLU A 61 8.98 -5.98 1.99
N GLU A 62 9.54 -6.79 2.89
CA GLU A 62 9.03 -6.91 4.26
C GLU A 62 9.10 -5.59 5.01
N VAL A 63 10.22 -4.85 4.88
CA VAL A 63 10.36 -3.51 5.47
C VAL A 63 9.29 -2.57 4.93
N VAL A 64 9.05 -2.55 3.62
CA VAL A 64 8.03 -1.69 2.99
C VAL A 64 6.63 -2.05 3.49
N ARG A 65 6.29 -3.34 3.61
CA ARG A 65 5.00 -3.79 4.17
C ARG A 65 4.84 -3.31 5.60
N ARG A 66 5.84 -3.55 6.46
CA ARG A 66 5.83 -3.11 7.86
C ARG A 66 5.70 -1.59 8.00
N LEU A 67 6.40 -0.81 7.16
CA LEU A 67 6.24 0.64 7.12
C LEU A 67 4.83 1.06 6.70
N SER A 68 4.24 0.37 5.73
CA SER A 68 2.88 0.67 5.27
C SER A 68 1.85 0.41 6.37
N ASP A 69 1.99 -0.71 7.08
CA ASP A 69 1.15 -1.06 8.22
C ASP A 69 1.27 -0.03 9.34
N GLU A 70 2.49 0.34 9.69
CA GLU A 70 2.78 1.31 10.75
C GLU A 70 2.26 2.72 10.41
N LEU A 71 2.30 3.09 9.13
CA LEU A 71 1.70 4.34 8.65
C LEU A 71 0.16 4.27 8.52
N GLY A 72 -0.42 3.10 8.76
CA GLY A 72 -1.85 2.83 8.59
C GLY A 72 -2.31 2.99 7.16
N LEU A 73 -1.47 2.61 6.19
CA LEU A 73 -1.80 2.64 4.77
C LEU A 73 -2.49 1.34 4.36
N ILE A 74 -3.40 1.45 3.41
CA ILE A 74 -4.04 0.35 2.69
C ILE A 74 -3.88 0.60 1.19
N SER A 75 -3.99 -0.46 0.41
CA SER A 75 -4.07 -0.41 -1.04
C SER A 75 -5.49 -0.75 -1.48
N PHE A 76 -6.09 0.11 -2.29
CA PHE A 76 -7.27 -0.22 -3.07
C PHE A 76 -6.92 -0.15 -4.56
N PHE A 77 -7.74 -0.78 -5.39
CA PHE A 77 -7.45 -0.93 -6.80
C PHE A 77 -8.56 -0.31 -7.66
N THR A 78 -8.16 0.20 -8.82
CA THR A 78 -9.07 0.38 -9.94
C THR A 78 -8.67 -0.62 -11.00
N ALA A 79 -9.61 -1.43 -11.48
CA ALA A 79 -9.39 -2.40 -12.55
C ALA A 79 -10.41 -2.16 -13.66
N GLY A 80 -9.91 -1.77 -14.83
CA GLY A 80 -10.70 -1.63 -16.05
C GLY A 80 -9.99 -2.30 -17.22
N GLU A 81 -10.65 -2.31 -18.38
CA GLU A 81 -10.12 -2.97 -19.59
C GLU A 81 -8.77 -2.39 -20.04
N LYS A 82 -8.56 -1.08 -19.87
CA LYS A 82 -7.37 -0.37 -20.34
C LYS A 82 -6.29 -0.19 -19.28
N GLU A 83 -6.68 -0.06 -18.01
CA GLU A 83 -5.76 0.27 -16.94
C GLU A 83 -6.17 -0.48 -15.67
N THR A 84 -5.16 -1.03 -14.99
CA THR A 84 -5.27 -1.51 -13.62
C THR A 84 -4.23 -0.79 -12.78
N ARG A 85 -4.65 -0.25 -11.65
CA ARG A 85 -3.79 0.59 -10.79
C ARG A 85 -4.09 0.37 -9.32
N ALA A 86 -3.01 0.33 -8.53
CA ALA A 86 -3.06 0.37 -7.07
C ALA A 86 -2.98 1.83 -6.59
N TRP A 87 -3.78 2.13 -5.59
CA TRP A 87 -3.87 3.45 -4.96
C TRP A 87 -3.64 3.29 -3.46
N SER A 88 -2.73 4.09 -2.91
CA SER A 88 -2.49 4.14 -1.47
C SER A 88 -3.50 5.06 -0.80
N LEU A 89 -4.13 4.58 0.27
CA LEU A 89 -5.08 5.33 1.07
C LEU A 89 -4.78 5.10 2.56
N ARG A 90 -5.09 6.06 3.43
CA ARG A 90 -5.05 5.81 4.87
C ARG A 90 -6.24 4.95 5.28
N ARG A 91 -6.02 3.98 6.16
CA ARG A 91 -7.08 3.14 6.75
C ARG A 91 -8.15 4.01 7.40
N GLY A 92 -9.41 3.63 7.23
CA GLY A 92 -10.56 4.37 7.76
C GLY A 92 -11.08 5.50 6.86
N ARG A 93 -10.43 5.74 5.71
CA ARG A 93 -10.91 6.70 4.72
C ARG A 93 -12.07 6.14 3.91
N THR A 94 -12.87 7.06 3.40
CA THR A 94 -14.14 6.78 2.74
C THR A 94 -14.00 6.60 1.23
N ALA A 95 -15.02 6.04 0.59
CA ALA A 95 -15.10 5.89 -0.86
C ALA A 95 -15.00 7.24 -1.59
N LEU A 96 -15.48 8.34 -1.00
CA LEU A 96 -15.33 9.68 -1.57
C LEU A 96 -13.87 10.16 -1.53
N GLU A 97 -13.15 9.91 -0.45
CA GLU A 97 -11.73 10.27 -0.31
C GLU A 97 -10.85 9.37 -1.20
N ALA A 98 -11.23 8.11 -1.39
CA ALA A 98 -10.62 7.23 -2.39
C ALA A 98 -10.84 7.77 -3.81
N ALA A 99 -12.05 8.22 -4.14
CA ALA A 99 -12.33 8.86 -5.41
C ALA A 99 -11.51 10.14 -5.63
N GLU A 100 -11.30 10.96 -4.60
CA GLU A 100 -10.46 12.16 -4.65
C GLU A 100 -8.99 11.81 -4.91
N THR A 101 -8.52 10.71 -4.32
CA THR A 101 -7.17 10.16 -4.54
C THR A 101 -6.96 9.74 -6.00
N ILE A 102 -8.01 9.24 -6.67
CA ILE A 102 -7.97 8.93 -8.11
C ILE A 102 -7.94 10.24 -8.92
N HIS A 103 -8.93 11.11 -8.72
CA HIS A 103 -9.00 12.43 -9.34
C HIS A 103 -10.07 13.30 -8.67
N THR A 104 -9.79 14.60 -8.54
CA THR A 104 -10.73 15.55 -7.88
C THR A 104 -12.10 15.66 -8.57
N ASP A 105 -12.15 15.57 -9.91
CA ASP A 105 -13.43 15.60 -10.64
C ASP A 105 -14.29 14.35 -10.40
N ILE A 106 -13.67 13.17 -10.20
CA ILE A 106 -14.40 11.94 -9.87
C ILE A 106 -15.07 12.10 -8.49
N ALA A 107 -14.37 12.70 -7.52
CA ALA A 107 -14.93 12.99 -6.21
C ALA A 107 -16.09 14.00 -6.28
N ARG A 108 -15.95 15.08 -7.06
CA ARG A 108 -17.02 16.08 -7.26
C ARG A 108 -18.26 15.46 -7.87
N GLY A 109 -18.07 14.60 -8.87
CA GLY A 109 -19.12 13.90 -9.60
C GLY A 109 -19.68 12.67 -8.89
N PHE A 110 -19.14 12.27 -7.73
CA PHE A 110 -19.41 10.96 -7.13
C PHE A 110 -20.91 10.67 -6.96
N ILE A 111 -21.34 9.53 -7.51
CA ILE A 111 -22.69 8.98 -7.36
C ILE A 111 -22.65 7.81 -6.36
N ARG A 112 -21.84 6.79 -6.66
CA ARG A 112 -21.68 5.56 -5.85
C ARG A 112 -20.41 4.81 -6.22
N ALA A 113 -19.95 3.91 -5.36
CA ALA A 113 -18.85 3.00 -5.65
C ALA A 113 -19.39 1.57 -5.85
N GLU A 114 -18.94 0.91 -6.91
CA GLU A 114 -19.03 -0.54 -7.04
C GLU A 114 -17.78 -1.14 -6.39
N VAL A 115 -17.96 -2.04 -5.42
CA VAL A 115 -16.88 -2.60 -4.59
C VAL A 115 -16.87 -4.11 -4.69
N ILE A 116 -15.70 -4.69 -4.98
CA ILE A 116 -15.44 -6.13 -5.01
C ILE A 116 -14.10 -6.36 -4.29
N ARG A 117 -13.94 -7.43 -3.51
CA ARG A 117 -12.61 -7.82 -2.99
C ARG A 117 -11.73 -8.32 -4.12
N TRP A 118 -10.44 -7.99 -4.12
CA TRP A 118 -9.56 -8.41 -5.21
C TRP A 118 -9.49 -9.94 -5.34
N GLU A 119 -9.51 -10.68 -4.24
CA GLU A 119 -9.52 -12.15 -4.25
C GLU A 119 -10.73 -12.69 -4.99
N ASP A 120 -11.91 -12.15 -4.67
CA ASP A 120 -13.19 -12.51 -5.29
C ASP A 120 -13.19 -12.19 -6.79
N LEU A 121 -12.61 -11.05 -7.18
CA LEU A 121 -12.52 -10.65 -8.58
C LEU A 121 -11.60 -11.58 -9.38
N VAL A 122 -10.45 -11.94 -8.81
CA VAL A 122 -9.49 -12.87 -9.42
C VAL A 122 -10.12 -14.26 -9.54
N GLU A 123 -10.80 -14.75 -8.49
CA GLU A 123 -11.48 -16.05 -8.51
C GLU A 123 -12.63 -16.09 -9.53
N ALA A 124 -13.42 -15.01 -9.62
CA ALA A 124 -14.48 -14.89 -10.62
C ALA A 124 -13.94 -14.73 -12.06
N GLY A 125 -12.68 -14.30 -12.22
CA GLY A 125 -12.02 -14.08 -13.50
C GLY A 125 -12.52 -12.88 -14.31
N SER A 126 -13.61 -12.21 -13.89
CA SER A 126 -14.11 -10.98 -14.51
C SER A 126 -15.09 -10.23 -13.62
N HIS A 127 -15.23 -8.92 -13.84
CA HIS A 127 -16.27 -8.10 -13.19
C HIS A 127 -17.69 -8.61 -13.47
N ALA A 128 -17.95 -9.07 -14.70
CA ALA A 128 -19.26 -9.57 -15.10
C ALA A 128 -19.63 -10.85 -14.33
N GLU A 129 -18.67 -11.76 -14.13
CA GLU A 129 -18.88 -12.96 -13.33
C GLU A 129 -19.03 -12.63 -11.84
N ALA A 130 -18.17 -11.76 -11.29
CA ALA A 130 -18.27 -11.33 -9.89
C ALA A 130 -19.64 -10.70 -9.58
N ALA A 131 -20.16 -9.87 -10.48
CA ALA A 131 -21.50 -9.29 -10.37
C ALA A 131 -22.60 -10.36 -10.44
N ARG A 132 -22.51 -11.33 -11.37
CA ARG A 132 -23.46 -12.46 -11.47
C ARG A 132 -23.48 -13.33 -10.22
N ARG A 133 -22.32 -13.52 -9.58
CA ARG A 133 -22.16 -14.24 -8.30
C ARG A 133 -22.64 -13.43 -7.09
N GLY A 134 -23.02 -12.16 -7.26
CA GLY A 134 -23.47 -11.30 -6.16
C GLY A 134 -22.35 -10.76 -5.27
N LEU A 135 -21.10 -10.80 -5.75
CA LEU A 135 -19.92 -10.35 -5.00
C LEU A 135 -19.70 -8.84 -5.09
N GLN A 136 -20.33 -8.18 -6.07
CA GLN A 136 -20.26 -6.73 -6.25
C GLN A 136 -21.26 -6.00 -5.35
N ARG A 137 -20.73 -5.20 -4.42
CA ARG A 137 -21.52 -4.33 -3.54
C ARG A 137 -21.67 -2.94 -4.16
N LEU A 138 -22.78 -2.28 -3.86
CA LEU A 138 -23.02 -0.88 -4.20
C LEU A 138 -22.95 -0.04 -2.94
N GLU A 139 -21.93 0.80 -2.85
CA GLU A 139 -21.58 1.54 -1.65
C GLU A 139 -21.70 3.05 -1.85
N GLY A 140 -22.06 3.73 -0.76
CA GLY A 140 -22.21 5.18 -0.72
C GLY A 140 -20.90 5.93 -0.46
N LYS A 141 -20.98 7.26 -0.43
CA LYS A 141 -19.83 8.15 -0.16
C LYS A 141 -19.11 7.86 1.15
N THR A 142 -19.84 7.35 2.15
CA THR A 142 -19.35 7.13 3.52
C THR A 142 -18.84 5.71 3.77
N TYR A 143 -18.89 4.82 2.77
CA TYR A 143 -18.30 3.49 2.90
C TYR A 143 -16.82 3.62 3.21
N VAL A 144 -16.37 2.92 4.25
CA VAL A 144 -14.95 2.89 4.62
C VAL A 144 -14.27 1.88 3.72
N VAL A 145 -13.33 2.36 2.91
CA VAL A 145 -12.58 1.52 1.98
C VAL A 145 -11.67 0.61 2.78
N GLU A 146 -11.65 -0.66 2.39
CA GLU A 146 -10.82 -1.66 3.01
C GLU A 146 -9.64 -2.04 2.11
N ASP A 147 -8.60 -2.58 2.75
CA ASP A 147 -7.43 -3.07 2.04
C ASP A 147 -7.85 -4.18 1.06
N GLY A 148 -7.35 -4.09 -0.16
CA GLY A 148 -7.69 -5.03 -1.21
C GLY A 148 -9.01 -4.77 -1.94
N ASP A 149 -9.76 -3.71 -1.61
CA ASP A 149 -10.97 -3.37 -2.35
C ASP A 149 -10.64 -2.96 -3.79
N VAL A 150 -11.37 -3.51 -4.76
CA VAL A 150 -11.42 -3.06 -6.14
C VAL A 150 -12.62 -2.15 -6.29
N LEU A 151 -12.36 -0.87 -6.58
CA LEU A 151 -13.37 0.17 -6.69
C LEU A 151 -13.59 0.54 -8.16
N ASN A 152 -14.85 0.55 -8.56
CA ASN A 152 -15.30 1.25 -9.76
C ASN A 152 -16.24 2.40 -9.36
N ILE A 153 -15.73 3.63 -9.43
CA ILE A 153 -16.48 4.82 -9.00
C ILE A 153 -17.39 5.28 -10.14
N ARG A 154 -18.70 5.32 -9.88
CA ARG A 154 -19.68 5.95 -10.77
C ARG A 154 -19.74 7.43 -10.42
N PHE A 155 -19.52 8.28 -11.41
CA PHE A 155 -19.56 9.73 -11.27
C PHE A 155 -20.22 10.38 -12.47
N ASN A 156 -20.76 11.59 -12.28
CA ASN A 156 -21.21 12.45 -13.37
C ASN A 156 -20.19 13.58 -13.60
N VAL A 157 -19.95 13.90 -14.86
CA VAL A 157 -19.10 15.03 -15.28
C VAL A 157 -19.98 16.23 -15.61
#